data_AF-A0A9X7IMA4-F1
#
_entry.id   AF-A0A9X7IMA4-F1
#
_cell.length_a   1.000
_cell.length_b   1.000
_cell.length_c   1.000
_cell.angle_alpha   90.00
_cell.angle_beta   90.00
_cell.angle_gamma   90.00
#
_symmetry.space_group_name_H-M   'P 1'
#
loop_
_entity.id
_entity.type
_entity.pdbx_description
1 polymer ?
#
loop_
_entity_poly.entity_id
_entity_poly.type
_entity_poly.pdbx_seq_one_letter_code
_entity_poly.pdbx_strand_id
1 'polypeptide(L)'
;MHPGARMSFELDVAGGAEVLKEMAAPLITEIAGQVAAGAGPNAVVKMRVTDRARASVTVPADEQAVDGVLTRAAAAVGLEVVPRKPRESGGKTRKTRSSGKTRKPRPKATPVEAAASGDANEAWVAARRAQRAQRRAGR
;
A
#
# COMPACT_ATOMS: atom_id res chain seq x y z
N MET A 1 29.16 -57.19 -11.65
CA MET A 1 28.64 -56.04 -12.41
C MET A 1 27.13 -56.01 -12.24
N HIS A 2 26.60 -55.08 -11.44
CA HIS A 2 25.14 -54.96 -11.30
C HIS A 2 24.58 -54.01 -12.35
N PRO A 3 23.56 -54.44 -13.11
CA PRO A 3 22.95 -53.65 -14.17
C PRO A 3 22.28 -52.40 -13.57
N GLY A 4 22.53 -51.26 -14.22
CA GLY A 4 22.16 -49.93 -13.74
C GLY A 4 20.69 -49.80 -13.36
N ALA A 5 20.46 -49.42 -12.11
CA ALA A 5 19.17 -48.91 -11.66
C ALA A 5 18.83 -47.67 -12.50
N ARG A 6 17.82 -47.78 -13.35
CA ARG A 6 17.26 -46.62 -14.06
C ARG A 6 16.53 -45.77 -13.02
N MET A 7 17.16 -44.69 -12.59
CA MET A 7 16.54 -43.69 -11.72
C MET A 7 15.38 -43.03 -12.49
N SER A 8 14.15 -43.26 -12.06
CA SER A 8 12.98 -42.52 -12.53
C SER A 8 12.89 -41.21 -11.76
N PHE A 9 13.01 -40.09 -12.46
CA PHE A 9 12.79 -38.76 -11.88
C PHE A 9 11.34 -38.37 -12.14
N GLU A 10 10.54 -38.29 -11.07
CA GLU A 10 9.17 -37.78 -11.15
C GLU A 10 9.15 -36.36 -10.60
N LEU A 11 8.73 -35.41 -11.44
CA LEU A 11 8.60 -34.02 -11.05
C LEU A 11 7.24 -33.84 -10.37
N ASP A 12 7.23 -33.47 -9.10
CA ASP A 12 5.98 -33.12 -8.43
C ASP A 12 5.45 -31.76 -8.96
N VAL A 13 4.16 -31.51 -8.77
CA VAL A 13 3.52 -30.29 -9.28
C VAL A 13 4.17 -29.03 -8.72
N ALA A 14 4.68 -29.08 -7.48
CA ALA A 14 5.35 -27.97 -6.83
C ALA A 14 6.69 -27.65 -7.51
N GLY A 15 7.53 -28.66 -7.75
CA GLY A 15 8.79 -28.53 -8.48
C GLY A 15 8.58 -28.12 -9.93
N GLY A 16 7.53 -28.64 -10.58
CA GLY A 16 7.10 -28.19 -11.90
C GLY A 16 6.76 -26.72 -11.96
N ALA A 17 6.01 -26.23 -10.97
CA ALA A 17 5.69 -24.81 -10.86
C ALA A 17 6.94 -23.93 -10.70
N GLU A 18 7.94 -24.36 -9.92
CA GLU A 18 9.20 -23.61 -9.76
C GLU A 18 10.00 -23.55 -11.07
N VAL A 19 10.13 -24.66 -11.79
CA VAL A 19 10.83 -24.68 -13.09
C VAL A 19 10.12 -23.78 -14.10
N LEU A 20 8.78 -23.87 -14.18
CA LEU A 20 7.99 -23.05 -15.09
C LEU A 20 8.12 -21.55 -14.76
N LYS A 21 8.21 -21.17 -13.49
CA LYS A 21 8.43 -19.75 -13.09
C LYS A 21 9.77 -19.23 -13.61
N GLU A 22 10.84 -20.02 -13.49
CA GLU A 22 12.16 -19.60 -13.98
C GLU A 22 12.20 -19.53 -15.51
N MET A 23 11.57 -20.49 -16.20
CA MET A 23 11.47 -20.45 -17.66
C MET A 23 10.63 -19.28 -18.18
N ALA A 24 9.59 -18.88 -17.44
CA ALA A 24 8.75 -17.74 -17.81
C ALA A 24 9.38 -16.37 -17.48
N ALA A 25 10.43 -16.32 -16.65
CA ALA A 25 11.00 -15.07 -16.20
C ALA A 25 11.51 -14.15 -17.33
N PRO A 26 12.23 -14.65 -18.37
CA PRO A 26 12.67 -13.83 -19.49
C PRO A 26 11.49 -13.24 -20.28
N LEU A 27 10.43 -14.03 -20.50
CA LEU A 27 9.23 -13.59 -21.20
C LEU A 27 8.52 -12.47 -20.43
N ILE A 28 8.41 -12.60 -19.10
CA ILE A 28 7.83 -11.56 -18.25
C ILE A 28 8.67 -10.27 -18.31
N THR A 29 10.00 -10.38 -18.34
CA THR A 29 10.89 -9.23 -18.50
C THR A 29 10.69 -8.54 -19.84
N GLU A 30 10.59 -9.31 -20.93
CA GLU A 30 10.38 -8.78 -22.27
C GLU A 30 9.05 -8.02 -22.35
N ILE A 31 7.95 -8.64 -21.89
CA ILE A 31 6.63 -8.01 -21.85
C ILE A 31 6.66 -6.73 -21.01
N ALA A 32 7.31 -6.74 -19.84
CA ALA A 32 7.43 -5.55 -19.01
C ALA A 32 8.22 -4.42 -19.71
N GLY A 33 9.24 -4.78 -20.50
CA GLY A 33 9.98 -3.84 -21.34
C GLY A 33 9.11 -3.22 -22.43
N GLN A 34 8.31 -4.03 -23.13
CA GLN A 34 7.38 -3.56 -24.16
C GLN A 34 6.31 -2.63 -23.58
N VAL A 35 5.75 -2.97 -22.41
CA VAL A 35 4.79 -2.11 -21.70
C VAL A 35 5.44 -0.78 -21.31
N ALA A 36 6.66 -0.79 -20.78
CA ALA A 36 7.35 0.44 -20.41
C ALA A 36 7.66 1.31 -21.63
N ALA A 37 8.12 0.70 -22.74
CA ALA A 37 8.35 1.42 -23.99
C ALA A 37 7.06 2.07 -24.52
N GLY A 38 5.92 1.37 -24.43
CA GLY A 38 4.61 1.90 -24.82
C GLY A 38 4.05 2.94 -23.83
N ALA A 39 4.47 2.92 -22.57
CA ALA A 39 4.02 3.87 -21.54
C ALA A 39 4.79 5.20 -21.59
N GLY A 40 6.01 5.21 -22.13
CA GLY A 40 6.80 6.43 -22.34
C GLY A 40 8.11 6.47 -21.55
N PRO A 41 8.91 7.54 -21.71
CA PRO A 41 10.28 7.63 -21.19
C PRO A 41 10.38 7.65 -19.66
N ASN A 42 9.29 8.01 -18.99
CA ASN A 42 9.22 8.08 -17.52
C ASN A 42 8.80 6.75 -16.88
N ALA A 43 8.55 5.72 -17.68
CA ALA A 43 8.22 4.39 -17.18
C ALA A 43 9.45 3.69 -16.58
N VAL A 44 9.30 3.19 -15.35
CA VAL A 44 10.35 2.45 -14.64
C VAL A 44 9.95 1.00 -14.50
N VAL A 45 10.76 0.11 -15.06
CA VAL A 45 10.63 -1.34 -14.87
C VAL A 45 11.46 -1.75 -13.66
N LYS A 46 10.82 -2.43 -12.71
CA LYS A 46 11.48 -3.04 -11.56
C LYS A 46 11.30 -4.54 -11.60
N MET A 47 12.42 -5.26 -11.75
CA MET A 47 12.49 -6.69 -11.60
C MET A 47 12.59 -7.07 -10.13
N ARG A 48 11.83 -8.09 -9.71
CA ARG A 48 11.98 -8.73 -8.40
C ARG A 48 12.25 -10.20 -8.62
N VAL A 49 13.16 -10.75 -7.81
CA VAL A 49 13.47 -12.18 -7.82
C VAL A 49 12.40 -12.98 -7.05
N THR A 50 11.57 -12.32 -6.24
CA THR A 50 10.57 -12.98 -5.40
C THR A 50 9.31 -13.39 -6.17
N ASP A 51 8.74 -14.50 -5.72
CA ASP A 51 7.64 -15.32 -6.24
C ASP A 51 6.33 -14.57 -6.55
N ARG A 52 6.11 -13.38 -5.97
CA ARG A 52 4.78 -12.73 -6.00
C ARG A 52 4.58 -11.72 -7.14
N ALA A 53 5.66 -11.20 -7.73
CA ALA A 53 5.60 -10.27 -8.86
C ALA A 53 7.00 -10.10 -9.46
N ARG A 54 7.34 -10.96 -10.44
CA ARG A 54 8.68 -10.99 -11.06
C ARG A 54 9.04 -9.65 -11.72
N ALA A 55 8.07 -8.93 -12.27
CA ALA A 55 8.25 -7.59 -12.82
C ALA A 55 7.14 -6.64 -12.37
N SER A 56 7.46 -5.36 -12.24
CA SER A 56 6.47 -4.29 -12.10
C SER A 56 6.89 -3.08 -12.91
N VAL A 57 5.96 -2.51 -13.67
CA VAL A 57 6.13 -1.25 -14.40
C VAL A 57 5.43 -0.14 -13.62
N THR A 58 6.13 0.96 -13.37
CA THR A 58 5.59 2.14 -12.69
C THR A 58 5.72 3.35 -13.60
N VAL A 59 4.72 4.23 -13.59
CA VAL A 59 4.76 5.53 -14.26
C VAL A 59 4.43 6.63 -13.26
N PRO A 60 4.76 7.91 -13.55
CA PRO A 60 4.30 9.04 -12.77
C PRO A 60 2.78 9.07 -12.60
N ALA A 61 2.33 9.49 -11.42
CA ALA A 61 0.90 9.51 -11.10
C ALA A 61 0.10 10.44 -12.02
N ASP A 62 0.71 11.55 -12.44
CA ASP A 62 0.07 12.55 -13.30
C ASP A 62 -0.21 11.97 -14.69
N GLU A 63 0.77 11.29 -15.30
CA GLU A 63 0.63 10.58 -16.58
C GLU A 63 -0.39 9.43 -16.47
N GLN A 64 -0.41 8.70 -15.35
CA GLN A 64 -1.41 7.67 -15.17
C GLN A 64 -2.83 8.22 -14.99
N ALA A 65 -2.99 9.36 -14.32
CA ALA A 65 -4.30 9.93 -14.02
C ALA A 65 -4.94 10.60 -15.23
N VAL A 66 -4.14 11.28 -16.04
CA VAL A 66 -4.62 11.99 -17.23
C VAL A 66 -4.80 11.03 -18.40
N ASP A 67 -3.79 10.20 -18.62
CA ASP A 67 -3.67 9.41 -19.83
C ASP A 67 -3.94 7.92 -19.61
N GLY A 68 -3.87 7.41 -18.38
CA GLY A 68 -3.99 5.97 -18.16
C GLY A 68 -2.95 5.18 -18.98
N VAL A 69 -1.75 5.75 -19.14
CA VAL A 69 -0.69 5.25 -20.04
C VAL A 69 -0.39 3.76 -19.83
N LEU A 70 -0.38 3.27 -18.59
CA LEU A 70 -0.13 1.85 -18.31
C LEU A 70 -1.25 0.95 -18.83
N THR A 71 -2.51 1.39 -18.72
CA THR A 71 -3.66 0.60 -19.17
C THR A 71 -3.63 0.47 -20.70
N ARG A 72 -3.32 1.57 -21.39
CA ARG A 72 -3.23 1.57 -22.86
C ARG A 72 -2.02 0.77 -23.35
N ALA A 73 -0.86 0.97 -22.73
CA ALA A 73 0.35 0.23 -23.09
C ALA A 73 0.17 -1.28 -22.84
N ALA A 74 -0.42 -1.68 -21.71
CA ALA A 74 -0.74 -3.07 -21.42
C ALA A 74 -1.71 -3.68 -22.45
N ALA A 75 -2.78 -2.98 -22.80
CA ALA A 75 -3.73 -3.45 -23.81
C ALA A 75 -3.07 -3.58 -25.20
N ALA A 76 -2.17 -2.65 -25.56
CA ALA A 76 -1.47 -2.67 -26.85
C ALA A 76 -0.53 -3.87 -27.01
N VAL A 77 0.05 -4.38 -25.91
CA VAL A 77 0.86 -5.61 -25.90
C VAL A 77 0.00 -6.87 -25.70
N GLY A 78 -1.33 -6.76 -25.72
CA GLY A 78 -2.26 -7.88 -25.61
C GLY A 78 -2.51 -8.38 -24.18
N LEU A 79 -2.15 -7.61 -23.14
CA LEU A 79 -2.44 -7.98 -21.76
C LEU A 79 -3.90 -7.65 -21.40
N GLU A 80 -4.56 -8.59 -20.72
CA GLU A 80 -5.87 -8.34 -20.13
C GLU A 80 -5.74 -7.36 -18.95
N VAL A 81 -6.45 -6.23 -19.04
CA VAL A 81 -6.48 -5.24 -17.96
C VAL A 81 -7.69 -5.47 -17.08
N VAL A 82 -7.47 -6.09 -15.92
CA VAL A 82 -8.53 -6.34 -14.95
C VAL A 82 -8.67 -5.11 -14.04
N PRO A 83 -9.85 -4.48 -13.96
CA PRO A 83 -10.07 -3.41 -13.00
C PRO A 83 -9.86 -3.99 -11.60
N ARG A 84 -9.10 -3.25 -10.79
CA ARG A 84 -8.90 -3.64 -9.39
C ARG A 84 -10.27 -3.71 -8.74
N LYS A 85 -10.71 -4.92 -8.38
CA LYS A 85 -11.88 -5.09 -7.51
C LYS A 85 -11.67 -4.17 -6.32
N PRO A 86 -12.67 -3.36 -5.91
CA PRO A 86 -12.60 -2.64 -4.65
C PRO A 86 -12.12 -3.65 -3.63
N ARG A 87 -11.03 -3.34 -2.92
CA ARG A 87 -10.63 -4.20 -1.81
C ARG A 87 -11.84 -4.24 -0.90
N GLU A 88 -12.60 -5.34 -0.91
CA GLU A 88 -13.40 -5.72 0.24
C GLU A 88 -12.41 -5.65 1.38
N SER A 89 -12.61 -4.67 2.25
CA SER A 89 -11.71 -4.37 3.34
C SER A 89 -11.73 -5.54 4.31
N GLY A 90 -11.00 -6.61 4.00
CA GLY A 90 -10.69 -7.70 4.91
C GLY A 90 -9.88 -7.13 6.06
N GLY A 91 -10.58 -6.76 7.14
CA GLY A 91 -10.09 -6.46 8.48
C GLY A 91 -8.89 -5.50 8.54
N LYS A 92 -9.02 -4.21 8.83
CA LYS A 92 -9.88 -3.55 9.79
C LYS A 92 -10.39 -2.30 9.08
N THR A 93 -11.69 -2.20 8.84
CA THR A 93 -12.29 -0.88 8.96
C THR A 93 -11.75 -0.32 10.27
N ARG A 94 -11.32 0.93 10.26
CA ARG A 94 -11.20 1.71 11.48
C ARG A 94 -12.61 1.68 12.05
N LYS A 95 -12.97 0.58 12.73
CA LYS A 95 -14.07 0.48 13.66
C LYS A 95 -13.89 1.78 14.38
N THR A 96 -14.85 2.68 14.18
CA THR A 96 -15.32 3.58 15.22
C THR A 96 -14.62 3.13 16.48
N ARG A 97 -13.50 3.77 16.85
CA ARG A 97 -12.80 3.41 18.08
C ARG A 97 -13.91 3.64 19.05
N SER A 98 -14.52 2.53 19.47
CA SER A 98 -15.72 2.51 20.25
C SER A 98 -15.33 3.41 21.38
N SER A 99 -15.99 4.58 21.41
CA SER A 99 -15.83 5.61 22.42
C SER A 99 -15.58 4.87 23.71
N GLY A 100 -14.30 4.81 24.11
CA GLY A 100 -13.87 3.91 25.14
C GLY A 100 -14.73 4.25 26.34
N LYS A 101 -15.50 3.26 26.82
CA LYS A 101 -16.22 3.24 28.10
C LYS A 101 -16.37 4.64 28.69
N THR A 102 -17.52 5.28 28.46
CA THR A 102 -18.11 6.33 29.30
C THR A 102 -17.25 6.70 30.52
N ARG A 103 -16.18 7.45 30.29
CA ARG A 103 -15.52 8.17 31.37
C ARG A 103 -16.37 9.40 31.54
N LYS A 104 -17.05 9.53 32.69
CA LYS A 104 -17.71 10.77 33.07
C LYS A 104 -16.74 11.91 32.76
N PRO A 105 -17.17 13.01 32.12
CA PRO A 105 -16.29 14.12 31.83
C PRO A 105 -15.66 14.57 33.15
N ARG A 106 -14.33 14.48 33.25
CA ARG A 106 -13.61 15.00 34.41
C ARG A 106 -13.90 16.51 34.45
N PRO A 107 -14.30 17.08 35.60
CA PRO A 107 -14.61 18.50 35.71
C PRO A 107 -13.39 19.28 35.20
N LYS A 108 -13.65 20.24 34.30
CA LYS A 108 -12.59 21.05 33.71
C LYS A 108 -12.03 21.92 34.83
N ALA A 109 -10.75 21.72 35.17
CA ALA A 109 -10.04 22.59 36.10
C ALA A 109 -10.13 24.03 35.60
N THR A 110 -10.44 24.93 36.51
CA THR A 110 -10.34 26.36 36.25
C THR A 110 -8.87 26.73 36.02
N PRO A 111 -8.57 27.86 35.35
CA PRO A 111 -7.19 28.26 35.08
C PRO A 111 -6.30 28.34 36.34
N VAL A 112 -6.91 28.65 37.49
CA VAL A 112 -6.23 28.74 38.80
C VAL A 112 -5.86 27.35 39.32
N GLU A 113 -6.76 26.37 39.19
CA GLU A 113 -6.51 24.98 39.59
C GLU A 113 -5.48 24.29 38.66
N ALA A 114 -5.48 24.62 37.37
CA ALA A 114 -4.48 24.10 36.43
C ALA A 114 -3.07 24.63 36.75
N ALA A 115 -2.94 25.91 37.12
CA ALA A 115 -1.66 26.50 37.54
C ALA A 115 -1.13 25.87 38.85
N ALA A 116 -2.02 25.50 39.78
CA ALA A 116 -1.67 24.84 41.03
C ALA A 116 -1.25 23.37 40.84
N SER A 117 -1.72 22.70 39.77
CA SER A 117 -1.45 21.27 39.52
C SER A 117 -0.02 20.95 39.09
N GLY A 118 0.75 21.96 38.66
CA GLY A 118 2.10 21.77 38.11
C GLY A 118 2.16 21.07 36.75
N ASP A 119 1.02 20.68 36.16
CA ASP A 119 0.97 20.01 34.86
C ASP A 119 1.00 21.04 33.71
N ALA A 120 2.20 21.24 33.14
CA ALA A 120 2.47 22.20 32.07
C ALA A 120 1.55 22.01 30.85
N ASN A 121 1.07 20.79 30.60
CA ASN A 121 0.18 20.50 29.48
C ASN A 121 -1.24 21.05 29.72
N GLU A 122 -1.76 20.97 30.95
CA GLU A 122 -3.09 21.51 31.27
C GLU A 122 -3.10 23.04 31.24
N ALA A 123 -2.04 23.68 31.75
CA ALA A 123 -1.88 25.12 31.68
C ALA A 123 -1.84 25.64 30.23
N TRP A 124 -1.11 24.95 29.34
CA TRP A 124 -1.05 25.32 27.93
C TRP A 124 -2.40 25.12 27.21
N VAL A 125 -3.12 24.03 27.50
CA VAL A 125 -4.46 23.78 26.93
C VAL A 125 -5.48 24.81 27.41
N ALA A 126 -5.43 25.21 28.68
CA ALA A 126 -6.30 26.25 29.26
C ALA A 126 -6.03 27.62 28.61
N ALA A 127 -4.77 28.03 28.52
CA ALA A 127 -4.36 29.28 27.86
C ALA A 127 -4.85 29.32 26.41
N ARG A 128 -4.66 28.22 25.66
CA ARG A 128 -5.09 28.14 24.25
C ARG A 128 -6.61 28.18 24.08
N ARG A 129 -7.38 27.71 25.07
CA ARG A 129 -8.85 27.86 25.09
C ARG A 129 -9.28 29.29 25.41
N ALA A 130 -8.68 29.94 26.40
CA ALA A 130 -8.97 31.32 26.75
C ALA A 130 -8.72 32.25 25.55
N GLN A 131 -7.59 32.06 24.86
CA GLN A 131 -7.24 32.83 23.67
C GLN A 131 -8.25 32.63 22.52
N ARG A 132 -8.77 31.42 22.33
CA ARG A 132 -9.83 31.14 21.34
C ARG A 132 -11.18 31.77 21.73
N ALA A 133 -11.52 31.79 23.01
CA ALA A 133 -12.74 32.43 23.50
C ALA A 133 -12.69 33.95 23.29
N GLN A 134 -11.55 34.59 23.61
CA GLN A 134 -11.33 36.01 23.35
C GLN A 134 -11.44 36.37 21.86
N ARG A 135 -10.88 35.54 20.97
CA ARG A 135 -11.02 35.72 19.50
C ARG A 135 -12.44 35.54 18.97
N ARG A 136 -13.30 34.83 19.69
CA ARG A 136 -14.72 34.67 19.35
C ARG A 136 -15.60 35.77 19.93
N ALA A 137 -15.21 36.35 21.08
CA ALA A 137 -15.94 37.44 21.72
C ALA A 137 -15.61 38.82 21.12
N GLY A 138 -14.45 38.96 20.45
CA GLY A 138 -14.07 40.18 19.72
C GLY A 138 -14.49 40.19 18.25
N ARG A 139 -15.58 39.50 17.88
CA ARG A 139 -16.12 39.47 16.52
C ARG A 139 -17.61 39.80 16.53
#